data_AF-X1Q390-F1
#
_entry.id   AF-X1Q390-F1
#
_cell.length_a   1.000
_cell.length_b   1.000
_cell.length_c   1.000
_cell.angle_alpha   90.00
_cell.angle_beta   90.00
_cell.angle_gamma   90.00
#
_symmetry.space_group_name_H-M   'P 1'
#
loop_
_entity.id
_entity.type
_entity.pdbx_description
1 polymer ?
#
loop_
_entity_poly.entity_id
_entity_poly.type
_entity_poly.pdbx_seq_one_letter_code
_entity_poly.pdbx_strand_id
1 'polypeptide(L)'
;MPLIDATLYVEAEQVGVYWQFKAKVFVEDPPGSMDWRRATAGEVQVELKFLGEWWQVPYSMETLMTDSAGNCVFAGSWQSGSYTMEAIHQVSQDKHKIRLDCHDDGTYDSEIEIQ
;
A
#
# COMPACT_ATOMS: atom_id res chain seq x y z
N MET A 1 -3.95 21.21 0.98
CA MET A 1 -3.22 19.99 1.39
C MET A 1 -4.24 18.88 1.41
N PRO A 2 -4.01 17.71 0.78
CA PRO A 2 -4.96 16.60 0.92
C PRO A 2 -5.03 16.23 2.41
N LEU A 3 -6.24 16.02 2.95
CA LEU A 3 -6.39 15.46 4.29
C LEU A 3 -5.70 14.09 4.27
N ILE A 4 -4.60 13.96 5.01
CA ILE A 4 -3.94 12.68 5.24
C ILE A 4 -4.80 12.00 6.32
N ASP A 5 -5.87 11.33 5.90
CA ASP A 5 -6.77 10.57 6.80
C ASP A 5 -6.22 9.17 7.11
N ALA A 6 -5.10 8.78 6.51
CA ALA A 6 -4.51 7.45 6.66
C ALA A 6 -2.97 7.48 6.62
N THR A 7 -2.36 6.65 7.48
CA THR A 7 -0.91 6.42 7.54
C THR A 7 -0.37 5.80 6.24
N LEU A 8 -1.17 4.95 5.60
CA LEU A 8 -0.88 4.35 4.32
C LEU A 8 -1.89 4.85 3.29
N TYR A 9 -1.40 5.39 2.19
CA TYR A 9 -2.23 5.79 1.07
C TYR A 9 -1.78 4.99 -0.16
N VAL A 10 -2.72 4.35 -0.85
CA VAL A 10 -2.43 3.53 -2.03
C VAL A 10 -3.21 4.03 -3.22
N GLU A 11 -2.51 4.18 -4.34
CA GLU A 11 -3.07 4.46 -5.65
C GLU A 11 -2.92 3.21 -6.51
N ALA A 12 -4.02 2.70 -7.03
CA ALA A 12 -4.03 1.70 -8.10
C ALA A 12 -4.39 2.39 -9.42
N GLU A 13 -3.68 2.03 -10.49
CA GLU A 13 -3.91 2.56 -11.83
C GLU A 13 -3.94 1.41 -12.84
N GLN A 14 -4.96 1.39 -13.70
CA GLN A 14 -5.05 0.42 -14.79
C GLN A 14 -4.29 0.95 -16.02
N VAL A 15 -3.24 0.23 -16.44
CA VAL A 15 -2.46 0.52 -17.65
C VAL A 15 -2.70 -0.59 -18.67
N GLY A 16 -3.60 -0.33 -19.61
CA GLY A 16 -4.06 -1.34 -20.57
C GLY A 16 -4.98 -2.36 -19.88
N VAL A 17 -4.55 -3.63 -19.82
CA VAL A 17 -5.27 -4.71 -19.13
C VAL A 17 -4.63 -5.09 -17.78
N TYR A 18 -3.58 -4.37 -17.39
CA TYR A 18 -2.81 -4.66 -16.18
C TYR A 18 -2.96 -3.55 -15.15
N TRP A 19 -2.88 -3.93 -13.88
CA TRP A 19 -2.90 -3.04 -12.73
C TRP A 19 -1.48 -2.72 -12.27
N GLN A 20 -1.23 -1.44 -11.99
CA GLN A 20 -0.02 -0.93 -11.37
C GLN A 20 -0.37 -0.29 -10.03
N PHE A 21 0.49 -0.47 -9.03
CA PHE A 21 0.25 0.02 -7.67
C PHE A 21 1.34 0.97 -7.22
N LYS A 22 0.93 2.04 -6.55
CA LYS A 22 1.81 3.02 -5.91
C LYS A 22 1.34 3.28 -4.49
N ALA A 23 2.20 3.00 -3.52
CA ALA A 23 1.98 3.38 -2.14
C ALA A 23 2.66 4.72 -1.85
N LYS A 24 2.02 5.53 -1.02
CA LYS A 24 2.59 6.69 -0.33
C LYS A 24 2.38 6.48 1.16
N VAL A 25 3.46 6.49 1.93
CA VAL A 25 3.43 6.25 3.36
C VAL A 25 3.74 7.54 4.11
N PHE A 26 2.92 7.81 5.12
CA PHE A 26 3.09 8.88 6.07
C PHE A 26 3.36 8.27 7.43
N VAL A 27 4.14 8.94 8.26
CA VAL A 27 4.43 8.55 9.64
C VAL A 27 4.26 9.77 10.52
N GLU A 28 3.76 9.55 11.73
CA GLU A 28 3.60 10.61 12.72
C GLU A 28 4.96 10.92 13.38
N ASP A 29 5.33 12.19 13.46
CA ASP A 29 6.61 12.62 14.02
C ASP A 29 6.49 13.92 14.83
N PRO A 30 6.64 13.89 16.17
CA PRO A 30 6.86 12.72 17.02
C PRO A 30 5.58 11.87 17.24
N PRO A 31 5.68 10.60 17.66
CA PRO A 31 4.49 9.75 17.89
C PRO A 31 3.50 10.39 18.87
N GLY A 32 2.21 10.42 18.52
CA GLY A 32 1.13 11.07 19.28
C GLY A 32 1.02 12.59 19.15
N SER A 33 1.75 13.23 18.23
CA SER A 33 1.71 14.68 17.98
C SER A 33 0.59 15.14 17.04
N MET A 34 -0.01 14.22 16.28
CA MET A 34 -0.84 14.45 15.10
C MET A 34 -0.12 15.18 13.94
N ASP A 35 1.22 15.32 14.02
CA ASP A 35 2.04 15.87 12.96
C ASP A 35 2.48 14.75 12.00
N TRP A 36 1.82 14.70 10.85
CA TRP A 36 2.12 13.72 9.81
C TRP A 36 3.24 14.21 8.89
N ARG A 37 4.31 13.43 8.78
CA ARG A 37 5.34 13.60 7.76
C ARG A 37 5.38 12.42 6.81
N ARG A 38 6.04 12.59 5.67
CA ARG A 38 6.32 11.46 4.78
C ARG A 38 7.32 10.52 5.44
N ALA A 39 7.14 9.23 5.21
CA ALA A 39 8.17 8.24 5.55
C ALA A 39 9.46 8.59 4.80
N THR A 40 10.59 8.43 5.48
CA THR A 40 11.92 8.58 4.90
C THR A 40 12.38 7.28 4.25
N ALA A 41 13.51 7.34 3.54
CA ALA A 41 14.03 6.19 2.82
C ALA A 41 14.36 5.04 3.80
N GLY A 42 13.77 3.87 3.60
CA GLY A 42 14.02 2.68 4.43
C GLY A 42 13.30 2.67 5.79
N GLU A 43 12.45 3.64 6.07
CA GLU A 43 11.73 3.74 7.35
C GLU A 43 10.53 2.79 7.44
N VAL A 44 9.84 2.60 6.31
CA VAL A 44 8.67 1.70 6.23
C VAL A 44 8.90 0.67 5.13
N GLN A 45 8.52 -0.57 5.43
CA GLN A 45 8.49 -1.67 4.49
C GLN A 45 7.05 -1.88 4.04
N VAL A 46 6.81 -1.86 2.74
CA VAL A 46 5.50 -2.10 2.14
C VAL A 46 5.53 -3.43 1.39
N GLU A 47 4.67 -4.35 1.80
CA GLU A 47 4.49 -5.66 1.19
C GLU A 47 3.18 -5.70 0.40
N LEU A 48 3.27 -6.07 -0.88
CA LEU A 48 2.13 -6.32 -1.76
C LEU A 48 1.90 -7.84 -1.85
N LYS A 49 0.70 -8.27 -1.50
CA LYS A 49 0.23 -9.67 -1.58
C LYS A 49 -0.94 -9.79 -2.53
N PHE A 50 -0.92 -10.81 -3.37
CA PHE A 50 -2.11 -11.22 -4.12
C PHE A 50 -2.92 -12.17 -3.25
N LEU A 51 -4.18 -11.84 -3.00
CA LEU A 51 -5.11 -12.76 -2.35
C LEU A 51 -5.76 -13.68 -3.39
N GLY A 52 -6.06 -13.13 -4.57
CA GLY A 52 -6.78 -13.86 -5.60
C GLY A 52 -8.17 -14.28 -5.16
N GLU A 53 -8.67 -15.35 -5.75
CA GLU A 53 -9.98 -15.92 -5.42
C GLU A 53 -9.95 -16.68 -4.08
N TRP A 54 -11.13 -16.93 -3.50
CA TRP A 54 -11.27 -17.64 -2.21
C TRP A 54 -10.61 -19.04 -2.15
N TRP A 55 -10.35 -19.66 -3.31
CA TRP A 55 -9.70 -20.96 -3.44
C TRP A 55 -8.18 -20.87 -3.70
N GLN A 56 -7.66 -19.67 -3.96
CA GLN A 56 -6.23 -19.44 -4.18
C GLN A 56 -5.53 -19.22 -2.84
N VAL A 57 -4.29 -19.73 -2.75
CA VAL A 57 -3.44 -19.44 -1.60
C VAL A 57 -2.81 -18.07 -1.84
N PRO A 58 -3.01 -17.10 -0.93
CA PRO A 58 -2.39 -15.80 -1.06
C PRO A 58 -0.87 -15.94 -1.11
N TYR A 59 -0.22 -15.15 -1.97
CA TYR A 59 1.23 -15.13 -2.03
C TYR A 59 1.75 -13.69 -2.08
N SER A 60 2.93 -13.50 -1.49
CA SER A 60 3.65 -12.24 -1.52
C SER A 60 4.25 -12.03 -2.90
N MET A 61 4.00 -10.87 -3.49
CA MET A 61 4.42 -10.53 -4.84
C MET A 61 5.73 -9.76 -4.78
N GLU A 62 5.70 -8.62 -4.07
CA GLU A 62 6.81 -7.70 -3.97
C GLU A 62 6.83 -7.08 -2.57
N THR A 63 8.03 -6.90 -2.05
CA THR A 63 8.25 -6.17 -0.80
C THR A 63 9.26 -5.07 -1.06
N LEU A 64 8.85 -3.83 -0.88
CA LEU A 64 9.64 -2.65 -1.17
C LEU A 64 9.78 -1.77 0.06
N MET A 65 10.92 -1.11 0.18
CA MET A 65 11.12 -0.08 1.20
C MET A 65 10.72 1.28 0.63
N THR A 66 10.24 2.17 1.49
CA THR A 66 9.95 3.55 1.11
C THR A 66 11.18 4.25 0.54
N ASP A 67 10.99 5.04 -0.52
CA ASP A 67 12.01 5.94 -1.06
C ASP A 67 12.17 7.22 -0.22
N SER A 68 13.07 8.12 -0.62
CA SER A 68 13.32 9.40 0.07
C SER A 68 12.12 10.35 0.07
N ALA A 69 11.10 10.07 -0.74
CA ALA A 69 9.85 10.81 -0.82
C ALA A 69 8.66 10.03 -0.22
N GLY A 70 8.91 8.92 0.48
CA GLY A 70 7.90 8.10 1.13
C GLY A 70 7.06 7.25 0.19
N ASN A 71 7.49 7.03 -1.05
CA ASN A 71 6.75 6.24 -2.03
C ASN A 71 7.30 4.81 -2.13
N CYS A 72 6.41 3.88 -2.49
CA CYS A 72 6.75 2.56 -3.02
C CYS A 72 6.03 2.40 -4.36
N VAL A 73 6.77 2.16 -5.44
CA VAL A 73 6.19 1.92 -6.77
C VAL A 73 6.42 0.46 -7.11
N PHE A 74 5.33 -0.29 -7.24
CA PHE A 74 5.36 -1.69 -7.65
C PHE A 74 5.35 -1.72 -9.18
N ALA A 75 6.50 -2.03 -9.78
CA ALA A 75 6.69 -1.98 -11.24
C ALA A 75 6.05 -3.17 -11.97
N GLY A 76 5.51 -4.15 -11.23
CA GLY A 76 4.78 -5.27 -11.79
C GLY A 76 3.50 -4.87 -12.51
N SER A 77 3.11 -5.70 -13.48
CA SER A 77 1.86 -5.61 -14.21
C SER A 77 0.94 -6.72 -13.73
N TRP A 78 -0.09 -6.38 -12.98
CA TRP A 78 -0.91 -7.35 -12.24
C TRP A 78 -2.27 -7.55 -12.89
N GLN A 79 -2.88 -8.71 -12.70
CA GLN A 79 -4.22 -9.00 -13.23
C GLN A 79 -5.30 -8.30 -12.39
N SER A 80 -6.56 -8.43 -12.78
CA SER A 80 -7.67 -8.11 -11.89
C SER A 80 -7.74 -9.12 -10.75
N GLY A 81 -8.34 -8.71 -9.63
CA GLY A 81 -8.51 -9.53 -8.44
C GLY A 81 -8.25 -8.77 -7.14
N SER A 82 -8.20 -9.53 -6.05
CA SER A 82 -8.01 -9.00 -4.71
C SER A 82 -6.53 -8.97 -4.31
N TYR A 83 -6.08 -7.82 -3.82
CA TYR A 83 -4.74 -7.54 -3.36
C TYR A 83 -4.77 -7.01 -1.92
N THR A 84 -3.67 -7.18 -1.20
CA THR A 84 -3.45 -6.48 0.08
C THR A 84 -2.09 -5.83 0.08
N MET A 85 -2.03 -4.64 0.65
CA MET A 85 -0.82 -3.87 0.83
C MET A 85 -0.62 -3.60 2.32
N GLU A 86 0.46 -4.12 2.88
CA GLU A 86 0.79 -4.02 4.30
C GLU A 86 2.05 -3.17 4.46
N ALA A 87 1.92 -2.04 5.14
CA ALA A 87 3.01 -1.15 5.51
C ALA A 87 3.41 -1.41 6.97
N ILE A 88 4.69 -1.70 7.20
CA ILE A 88 5.27 -2.01 8.49
C ILE A 88 6.38 -1.01 8.80
N HIS A 89 6.18 -0.20 9.84
CA HIS A 89 7.20 0.74 10.29
C HIS A 89 8.33 -0.03 10.98
N GLN A 90 9.57 0.16 10.54
CA GLN A 90 10.69 -0.67 10.99
C GLN A 90 11.04 -0.45 12.47
N VAL A 91 10.83 0.76 12.99
CA VAL A 91 11.20 1.11 14.37
C VAL A 91 10.10 0.78 15.36
N SER A 92 8.88 1.28 15.14
CA SER A 92 7.75 1.04 16.06
C SER A 92 7.06 -0.30 15.85
N GLN A 93 7.29 -0.97 14.71
CA GLN A 93 6.59 -2.18 14.30
C GLN A 93 5.08 -1.99 14.08
N ASP A 94 4.61 -0.75 13.97
CA ASP A 94 3.23 -0.44 13.62
C ASP A 94 2.91 -0.94 12.21
N LYS A 95 1.69 -1.45 12.05
CA LYS A 95 1.24 -2.08 10.81
C LYS A 95 -0.02 -1.43 10.32
N HIS A 96 -0.01 -1.04 9.05
CA HIS A 96 -1.18 -0.57 8.34
C HIS A 96 -1.44 -1.47 7.16
N LYS A 97 -2.64 -2.01 7.06
CA LYS A 97 -3.01 -2.93 5.99
C LYS A 97 -4.21 -2.41 5.24
N ILE A 98 -4.07 -2.34 3.92
CA ILE A 98 -5.14 -1.95 3.00
C ILE A 98 -5.41 -3.10 2.05
N ARG A 99 -6.67 -3.41 1.84
CA ARG A 99 -7.17 -4.31 0.80
C ARG A 99 -7.53 -3.50 -0.43
N LEU A 100 -7.19 -4.02 -1.60
CA LEU A 100 -7.50 -3.42 -2.90
C LEU A 100 -8.19 -4.48 -3.75
N ASP A 101 -9.43 -4.24 -4.14
CA ASP A 101 -10.19 -5.11 -5.02
C ASP A 101 -10.24 -4.45 -6.41
N CYS A 102 -9.49 -5.00 -7.36
CA CYS A 102 -9.28 -4.43 -8.69
C CYS A 102 -10.20 -5.09 -9.71
N HIS A 103 -11.11 -4.32 -10.31
CA HIS A 103 -12.12 -4.81 -11.24
C HIS A 103 -11.65 -4.74 -12.70
N ASP A 104 -12.28 -5.52 -13.58
CA ASP A 104 -11.95 -5.53 -15.02
C ASP A 104 -12.36 -4.24 -15.74
N ASP A 105 -13.24 -3.43 -15.14
CA ASP A 105 -13.73 -2.17 -15.70
C ASP A 105 -12.80 -0.97 -15.45
N GLY A 106 -11.66 -1.21 -14.80
CA GLY A 106 -10.67 -0.18 -14.49
C GLY A 106 -10.95 0.60 -13.21
N THR A 107 -11.97 0.20 -12.44
CA THR A 107 -12.20 0.70 -11.08
C THR A 107 -11.57 -0.22 -10.04
N TYR A 108 -11.26 0.33 -8.87
CA TYR A 108 -10.83 -0.46 -7.73
C TYR A 108 -11.48 0.07 -6.46
N ASP A 109 -11.76 -0.85 -5.54
CA ASP A 109 -12.19 -0.53 -4.19
C ASP A 109 -10.99 -0.65 -3.24
N SER A 110 -10.90 0.25 -2.26
CA SER A 110 -9.87 0.20 -1.23
C SER A 110 -10.49 0.18 0.15
N GLU A 111 -10.11 -0.77 0.99
CA GLU A 111 -10.59 -0.92 2.36
C GLU A 111 -9.40 -1.00 3.33
N ILE A 112 -9.47 -0.29 4.46
CA ILE A 112 -8.45 -0.38 5.52
C ILE A 112 -8.79 -1.60 6.38
N GLU A 113 -7.95 -2.63 6.34
CA GLU A 113 -8.12 -3.85 7.16
C GLU A 113 -7.50 -3.71 8.55
N ILE A 114 -6.40 -2.96 8.68
CA ILE A 114 -5.67 -2.78 9.94
C ILE A 114 -5.15 -1.34 10.01
N GLN A 115 -5.41 -0.67 11.14
CA GLN A 115 -4.89 0.64 11.49
C GLN A 115 -4.16 0.59 12.83
#